data_AF-E9HRF7-F1
#
_entry.id   AF-E9HRF7-F1
#
_cell.length_a   1.000
_cell.length_b   1.000
_cell.length_c   1.000
_cell.angle_alpha   90.00
_cell.angle_beta   90.00
_cell.angle_gamma   90.00
#
_symmetry.space_group_name_H-M   'P 1'
#
loop_
_entity.id
_entity.type
_entity.pdbx_description
1 polymer ?
#
loop_
_entity_poly.entity_id
_entity_poly.type
_entity_poly.pdbx_seq_one_letter_code
_entity_poly.pdbx_strand_id
1 'polypeptide(L)'
;MKAGRLHLWSDCLSITKIRPRLPVDFLISWHPIATRLTIKLLSRGSTLLSFPAAKNSCRQLQLDGQGDILESAVLVYKRTNFIMDPTCKSFESLKEAGNQIFRETFRDDSLSPAVYQHRMCSALQYYNKAATLTRNPQEKSSILKNMAATKFRIGERLYTRKYQHQQPAFANLDSTLQLEKELKFYLEGSLEDFVEAVEIGKPFQNADWIYKLLGSQYDCALFLWDFFLKSLKNEKLPILFRQLHKFCWNLTGLGRSIFFLKLARLTFKNAIELQENGRFTESLQLLRDNYLNIEEAKKDKYQIEEAIELQESNFLHLSIGESTLARQKGDELWRGITMDQENIQMELVWDAVDCYVQSIVLSRDIKSLESEAMAHSHLGRLYELLRFNDKSHDHYKLTVDLVVAMQPKNFNNHPWYKQALAGLHQFQQQQRWKEKGEKERVRAPIVEELKGVLYEMKRASARSAESLIDFIYANHPPKNGQQKSADGNLKTQLKMALLHYHPDKQNMETHGLEWMVMAEEITLLLTFHFSVFKT
;
A
#
# COMPACT_ATOMS: atom_id res chain seq x y z
N MET A 1 2.98 71.05 -37.86
CA MET A 1 3.87 70.08 -38.53
C MET A 1 3.34 68.67 -38.31
N LYS A 2 3.02 67.98 -39.42
CA LYS A 2 2.96 66.51 -39.71
C LYS A 2 2.41 65.58 -38.60
N ALA A 3 1.17 65.10 -38.69
CA ALA A 3 0.64 64.00 -39.54
C ALA A 3 1.23 62.61 -39.24
N GLY A 4 0.43 61.72 -38.64
CA GLY A 4 0.70 60.30 -38.44
C GLY A 4 -0.56 59.46 -38.70
N ARG A 5 -0.48 58.54 -39.67
CA ARG A 5 -1.57 57.79 -40.31
C ARG A 5 -1.97 56.53 -39.52
N LEU A 6 -3.22 56.11 -39.76
CA LEU A 6 -3.76 54.76 -39.55
C LEU A 6 -2.85 53.68 -40.16
N HIS A 7 -2.72 52.53 -39.48
CA HIS A 7 -2.53 51.24 -40.14
C HIS A 7 -3.20 50.09 -39.37
N LEU A 8 -3.84 49.22 -40.15
CA LEU A 8 -4.55 47.99 -39.80
C LEU A 8 -3.67 46.94 -39.11
N TRP A 9 -4.27 46.18 -38.20
CA TRP A 9 -3.71 44.97 -37.62
C TRP A 9 -3.84 43.78 -38.58
N SER A 10 -2.75 43.04 -38.78
CA SER A 10 -2.80 41.63 -39.21
C SER A 10 -1.72 40.84 -38.46
N ASP A 11 -2.16 39.80 -37.77
CA ASP A 11 -1.37 38.89 -36.96
C ASP A 11 -0.32 38.10 -37.77
N CYS A 12 0.88 38.00 -37.23
CA CYS A 12 1.85 36.96 -37.60
C CYS A 12 2.34 36.26 -36.33
N LEU A 13 1.90 35.01 -36.19
CA LEU A 13 2.33 34.07 -35.14
C LEU A 13 3.85 33.92 -35.11
N SER A 14 4.38 34.06 -33.91
CA SER A 14 5.75 33.75 -33.53
C SER A 14 5.94 32.24 -33.45
N ILE A 15 6.95 31.72 -34.18
CA ILE A 15 7.40 30.33 -34.08
C ILE A 15 8.35 30.21 -32.89
N THR A 16 7.93 29.47 -31.87
CA THR A 16 8.74 29.12 -30.71
C THR A 16 9.79 28.06 -31.08
N LYS A 17 11.03 28.32 -30.67
CA LYS A 17 12.23 27.50 -30.85
C LYS A 17 12.07 26.06 -30.32
N ILE A 18 12.51 25.08 -31.12
CA ILE A 18 12.98 23.78 -30.62
C ILE A 18 14.46 23.65 -31.00
N ARG A 19 15.35 23.59 -29.99
CA ARG A 19 16.77 23.30 -30.18
C ARG A 19 16.98 21.78 -30.30
N PRO A 20 17.91 21.35 -31.15
CA PRO A 20 18.94 20.42 -30.69
C PRO A 20 20.35 20.97 -30.95
N ARG A 21 21.31 20.51 -30.15
CA ARG A 21 22.73 20.90 -30.19
C ARG A 21 23.42 20.32 -31.44
N LEU A 22 23.93 21.17 -32.34
CA LEU A 22 25.14 21.04 -33.19
C LEU A 22 25.41 22.40 -33.88
N PRO A 23 26.66 22.80 -34.23
CA PRO A 23 26.99 24.18 -34.58
C PRO A 23 27.31 24.35 -36.09
N VAL A 24 26.31 24.49 -36.96
CA VAL A 24 26.51 25.01 -38.33
C VAL A 24 25.26 25.74 -38.80
N ASP A 25 25.40 27.01 -39.18
CA ASP A 25 24.31 27.82 -39.75
C ASP A 25 24.24 27.63 -41.28
N PHE A 26 23.04 27.38 -41.81
CA PHE A 26 22.77 27.24 -43.25
C PHE A 26 21.83 28.32 -43.75
N LEU A 27 22.08 28.85 -44.95
CA LEU A 27 21.12 29.68 -45.68
C LEU A 27 20.63 28.93 -46.93
N ILE A 28 19.32 28.72 -47.04
CA ILE A 28 18.68 28.07 -48.18
C ILE A 28 17.84 29.11 -48.91
N SER A 29 18.09 29.30 -50.21
CA SER A 29 17.28 30.18 -51.07
C SER A 29 16.81 29.43 -52.32
N TRP A 30 15.57 29.73 -52.73
CA TRP A 30 14.93 29.14 -53.90
C TRP A 30 14.63 30.21 -54.94
N HIS A 31 15.02 29.97 -56.20
CA HIS A 31 14.73 30.86 -57.33
C HIS A 31 13.70 30.20 -58.26
N PRO A 32 12.47 30.75 -58.35
CA PRO A 32 11.34 30.06 -59.01
C PRO A 32 11.52 29.84 -60.52
N ILE A 33 12.28 30.70 -61.20
CA ILE A 33 12.38 30.70 -62.67
C ILE A 33 13.45 29.70 -63.17
N ALA A 34 14.44 29.37 -62.35
CA ALA A 34 15.59 28.57 -62.78
C ALA A 34 15.55 27.10 -62.34
N THR A 35 14.51 26.67 -61.62
CA THR A 35 14.41 25.32 -61.02
C THR A 35 15.70 24.86 -60.30
N ARG A 36 16.38 25.80 -59.63
CA ARG A 36 17.62 25.55 -58.88
C ARG A 36 17.43 25.78 -57.40
N LEU A 37 17.95 24.84 -56.59
CA LEU A 37 18.11 24.98 -55.16
C LEU A 37 19.56 25.36 -54.87
N THR A 38 19.79 26.42 -54.08
CA THR A 38 21.14 26.81 -53.65
C THR A 38 21.23 26.70 -52.13
N ILE A 39 22.21 25.93 -51.65
CA ILE A 39 22.50 25.77 -50.22
C ILE A 39 23.87 26.37 -49.97
N LYS A 40 23.95 27.37 -49.08
CA LYS A 40 25.20 28.05 -48.73
C LYS A 40 25.58 27.74 -47.28
N LEU A 41 26.76 27.17 -47.09
CA LEU A 41 27.38 26.94 -45.79
C LEU A 41 28.04 28.24 -45.29
N LEU A 42 27.74 28.66 -44.06
CA LEU A 42 28.38 29.81 -43.42
C LEU A 42 29.50 29.35 -42.47
N SER A 43 30.58 28.81 -43.04
CA SER A 43 31.88 28.71 -42.36
C SER A 43 33.00 28.95 -43.38
N ARG A 44 34.09 29.58 -42.93
CA ARG A 44 35.19 30.08 -43.78
C ARG A 44 35.69 29.02 -44.78
N GLY A 45 35.53 29.31 -46.09
CA GLY A 45 36.00 28.48 -47.21
C GLY A 45 34.87 28.13 -48.17
N SER A 46 34.68 28.94 -49.21
CA SER A 46 33.57 28.84 -50.15
C SER A 46 33.72 27.66 -51.11
N THR A 47 32.81 26.68 -51.08
CA THR A 47 32.59 25.74 -52.19
C THR A 47 31.13 25.83 -52.63
N LEU A 48 30.91 26.12 -53.91
CA LEU A 48 29.60 26.32 -54.52
C LEU A 48 29.23 25.03 -55.28
N LEU A 49 28.22 24.30 -54.82
CA LEU A 49 27.71 23.11 -55.51
C LEU A 49 26.42 23.45 -56.25
N SER A 50 26.42 23.25 -57.57
CA SER A 50 25.25 23.43 -58.44
C SER A 50 24.87 22.11 -59.09
N PHE A 51 23.59 21.73 -59.03
CA PHE A 51 23.08 20.49 -59.64
C PHE A 51 22.13 20.81 -60.81
N PRO A 52 22.29 20.18 -61.99
CA PRO A 52 21.31 20.21 -63.07
C PRO A 52 20.31 19.05 -62.96
N ALA A 53 19.08 19.28 -63.41
CA ALA A 53 18.03 18.26 -63.46
C ALA A 53 18.26 17.27 -64.60
N ALA A 54 18.41 15.97 -64.30
CA ALA A 54 18.44 14.91 -65.30
C ALA A 54 17.48 13.77 -64.95
N LYS A 55 16.70 13.35 -65.96
CA LYS A 55 15.80 12.19 -65.96
C LYS A 55 16.60 10.89 -65.93
N ASN A 56 16.10 9.92 -65.17
CA ASN A 56 16.41 8.48 -65.23
C ASN A 56 17.89 8.07 -65.26
N SER A 57 18.48 7.78 -64.10
CA SER A 57 19.34 6.60 -63.91
C SER A 57 19.63 6.34 -62.44
N CYS A 58 19.42 5.09 -62.00
CA CYS A 58 19.99 4.57 -60.76
C CYS A 58 21.51 4.42 -60.95
N ARG A 59 22.30 5.09 -60.10
CA ARG A 59 23.63 4.63 -59.70
C ARG A 59 23.77 4.78 -58.19
N GLN A 60 24.04 3.65 -57.53
CA GLN A 60 24.49 3.62 -56.13
C GLN A 60 25.83 4.34 -56.02
N LEU A 61 25.90 5.32 -55.12
CA LEU A 61 27.13 5.87 -54.58
C LEU A 61 27.09 5.64 -53.06
N GLN A 62 27.97 4.77 -52.57
CA GLN A 62 28.27 4.62 -51.15
C GLN A 62 29.07 5.84 -50.70
N LEU A 63 28.53 6.58 -49.74
CA LEU A 63 29.26 7.52 -48.91
C LEU A 63 28.90 7.20 -47.46
N ASP A 64 29.92 6.86 -46.67
CA ASP A 64 29.78 6.51 -45.27
C ASP A 64 29.31 7.72 -44.45
N GLY A 65 28.26 7.50 -43.64
CA GLY A 65 28.02 8.27 -42.42
C GLY A 65 27.32 9.63 -42.56
N GLN A 66 26.19 9.73 -43.30
CA GLN A 66 25.22 10.84 -43.14
C GLN A 66 23.85 10.55 -43.82
N GLY A 67 23.13 9.54 -43.32
CA GLY A 67 21.84 9.08 -43.88
C GLY A 67 20.62 9.99 -43.63
N ASP A 68 20.60 10.74 -42.53
CA ASP A 68 19.34 11.33 -42.03
C ASP A 68 18.98 12.69 -42.65
N ILE A 69 19.94 13.38 -43.26
CA ILE A 69 19.73 14.74 -43.84
C ILE A 69 19.16 14.64 -45.27
N LEU A 70 19.45 13.56 -46.00
CA LEU A 70 18.94 13.33 -47.35
C LEU A 70 17.50 12.81 -47.37
N GLU A 71 17.08 12.00 -46.39
CA GLU A 71 15.67 11.56 -46.28
C GLU A 71 14.72 12.73 -45.98
N SER A 72 15.15 13.67 -45.13
CA SER A 72 14.35 14.85 -44.78
C SER A 72 14.15 15.79 -45.98
N ALA A 73 15.16 15.97 -46.84
CA ALA A 73 15.06 16.79 -48.04
C ALA A 73 14.22 16.12 -49.15
N VAL A 74 14.26 14.78 -49.27
CA VAL A 74 13.42 14.02 -50.20
C VAL A 74 11.95 14.00 -49.75
N LEU A 75 11.67 14.04 -48.44
CA LEU A 75 10.31 14.19 -47.92
C LEU A 75 9.71 15.58 -48.14
N VAL A 76 10.53 16.64 -48.08
CA VAL A 76 10.08 18.02 -48.35
C VAL A 76 9.89 18.26 -49.85
N TYR A 77 10.72 17.66 -50.71
CA TYR A 77 10.57 17.78 -52.18
C TYR A 77 9.36 17.00 -52.73
N LYS A 78 8.92 15.93 -52.05
CA LYS A 78 7.65 15.23 -52.37
C LYS A 78 6.39 16.00 -51.92
N ARG A 79 6.52 17.06 -51.13
CA ARG A 79 5.38 17.84 -50.60
C ARG A 79 4.93 19.00 -51.49
N THR A 80 5.68 19.38 -52.54
CA THR A 80 5.41 20.62 -53.29
C THR A 80 5.27 20.51 -54.81
N ASN A 81 5.31 19.31 -55.41
CA ASN A 81 5.01 19.14 -56.83
C ASN A 81 3.67 18.41 -57.05
N PHE A 82 2.58 19.18 -57.06
CA PHE A 82 1.29 18.77 -57.59
C PHE A 82 1.34 18.88 -59.13
N ILE A 83 1.71 17.79 -59.79
CA ILE A 83 1.17 17.48 -61.11
C ILE A 83 -0.03 16.58 -60.83
N MET A 84 -1.24 17.05 -61.12
CA MET A 84 -2.48 16.29 -60.98
C MET A 84 -2.38 15.03 -61.86
N ASP A 85 -2.13 13.88 -61.24
CA ASP A 85 -2.31 12.56 -61.85
C ASP A 85 -3.82 12.31 -62.01
N PRO A 86 -4.33 12.03 -63.23
CA PRO A 86 -5.74 11.78 -63.49
C PRO A 86 -6.28 10.49 -62.85
N THR A 87 -5.46 9.72 -62.13
CA THR A 87 -5.87 8.57 -61.33
C THR A 87 -6.11 8.88 -59.84
N CYS A 88 -6.08 10.16 -59.44
CA CYS A 88 -6.23 10.58 -58.03
C CYS A 88 -7.63 10.23 -57.49
N LYS A 89 -7.74 9.06 -56.84
CA LYS A 89 -8.95 8.60 -56.17
C LYS A 89 -9.37 9.61 -55.09
N SER A 90 -10.66 9.98 -55.08
CA SER A 90 -11.22 10.86 -54.05
C SER A 90 -11.17 10.22 -52.66
N PHE A 91 -11.32 11.05 -51.60
CA PHE A 91 -11.47 10.58 -50.22
C PHE A 91 -12.51 9.44 -50.10
N GLU A 92 -13.71 9.67 -50.63
CA GLU A 92 -14.80 8.69 -50.61
C GLU A 92 -14.46 7.42 -51.39
N SER A 93 -13.80 7.53 -52.54
CA SER A 93 -13.36 6.36 -53.32
C SER A 93 -12.35 5.50 -52.56
N LEU A 94 -11.38 6.12 -51.88
CA LEU A 94 -10.37 5.41 -51.07
C LEU A 94 -10.99 4.80 -49.82
N LYS A 95 -11.86 5.56 -49.13
CA LYS A 95 -12.59 5.07 -47.95
C LYS A 95 -13.44 3.84 -48.31
N GLU A 96 -14.17 3.89 -49.43
CA GLU A 96 -15.05 2.79 -49.83
C GLU A 96 -14.28 1.56 -50.30
N ALA A 97 -13.15 1.75 -51.01
CA ALA A 97 -12.26 0.64 -51.35
C ALA A 97 -11.72 -0.07 -50.08
N GLY A 98 -11.34 0.70 -49.05
CA GLY A 98 -10.97 0.14 -47.75
C GLY A 98 -12.13 -0.59 -47.07
N ASN A 99 -13.33 0.01 -47.05
CA ASN A 99 -14.53 -0.57 -46.45
C ASN A 99 -14.93 -1.90 -47.10
N GLN A 100 -14.76 -2.00 -48.43
CA GLN A 100 -15.04 -3.21 -49.17
C GLN A 100 -14.10 -4.34 -48.73
N ILE A 101 -12.79 -4.11 -48.77
CA ILE A 101 -11.79 -5.09 -48.34
C ILE A 101 -12.02 -5.50 -46.88
N PHE A 102 -12.29 -4.54 -46.00
CA PHE A 102 -12.58 -4.81 -44.59
C PHE A 102 -13.80 -5.73 -44.43
N ARG A 103 -14.92 -5.42 -45.10
CA ARG A 103 -16.16 -6.21 -44.99
C ARG A 103 -16.01 -7.62 -45.56
N GLU A 104 -15.37 -7.75 -46.71
CA GLU A 104 -15.09 -9.04 -47.35
C GLU A 104 -14.18 -9.91 -46.48
N THR A 105 -13.15 -9.31 -45.89
CA THR A 105 -12.21 -10.03 -45.00
C THR A 105 -12.84 -10.39 -43.66
N PHE A 106 -13.62 -9.48 -43.07
CA PHE A 106 -14.24 -9.69 -41.76
C PHE A 106 -15.30 -10.80 -41.76
N ARG A 107 -16.01 -10.99 -42.88
CA ARG A 107 -17.06 -12.02 -43.00
C ARG A 107 -16.54 -13.42 -43.31
N ASP A 108 -15.27 -13.53 -43.71
CA ASP A 108 -14.68 -14.80 -44.14
C ASP A 108 -13.89 -15.44 -42.99
N ASP A 109 -14.60 -16.20 -42.16
CA ASP A 109 -14.01 -16.90 -41.01
C ASP A 109 -13.02 -18.01 -41.42
N SER A 110 -13.07 -18.45 -42.69
CA SER A 110 -12.21 -19.50 -43.23
C SER A 110 -10.78 -19.04 -43.52
N LEU A 111 -10.53 -17.73 -43.50
CA LEU A 111 -9.21 -17.19 -43.79
C LEU A 111 -8.17 -17.61 -42.75
N SER A 112 -7.02 -18.06 -43.25
CA SER A 112 -5.84 -18.27 -42.42
C SER A 112 -5.40 -16.94 -41.78
N PRO A 113 -4.81 -16.95 -40.57
CA PRO A 113 -4.42 -15.72 -39.87
C PRO A 113 -3.52 -14.79 -40.70
N ALA A 114 -2.58 -15.36 -41.47
CA ALA A 114 -1.67 -14.59 -42.32
C ALA A 114 -2.42 -13.89 -43.48
N VAL A 115 -3.36 -14.57 -44.13
CA VAL A 115 -4.16 -13.99 -45.22
C VAL A 115 -5.11 -12.91 -44.66
N TYR A 116 -5.73 -13.17 -43.51
CA TYR A 116 -6.58 -12.21 -42.82
C TYR A 116 -5.82 -10.92 -42.49
N GLN A 117 -4.64 -11.05 -41.85
CA GLN A 117 -3.78 -9.92 -41.50
C GLN A 117 -3.34 -9.15 -42.76
N HIS A 118 -2.91 -9.85 -43.82
CA HIS A 118 -2.49 -9.21 -45.07
C HIS A 118 -3.62 -8.37 -45.68
N ARG A 119 -4.83 -8.93 -45.82
CA ARG A 119 -5.99 -8.22 -46.39
C ARG A 119 -6.42 -7.03 -45.52
N MET A 120 -6.44 -7.19 -44.20
CA MET A 120 -6.74 -6.08 -43.29
C MET A 120 -5.67 -4.97 -43.36
N CYS A 121 -4.39 -5.31 -43.49
CA CYS A 121 -3.34 -4.34 -43.75
C CYS A 121 -3.53 -3.62 -45.09
N SER A 122 -4.01 -4.30 -46.13
CA SER A 122 -4.40 -3.65 -47.40
C SER A 122 -5.53 -2.64 -47.20
N ALA A 123 -6.57 -2.99 -46.43
CA ALA A 123 -7.63 -2.03 -46.07
C ALA A 123 -7.06 -0.82 -45.32
N LEU A 124 -6.15 -1.04 -44.37
CA LEU A 124 -5.48 0.02 -43.61
C LEU A 124 -4.65 0.95 -44.51
N GLN A 125 -4.00 0.44 -45.57
CA GLN A 125 -3.29 1.27 -46.55
C GLN A 125 -4.25 2.22 -47.30
N TYR A 126 -5.44 1.75 -47.66
CA TYR A 126 -6.47 2.62 -48.26
C TYR A 126 -6.95 3.69 -47.29
N TYR A 127 -7.16 3.33 -46.02
CA TYR A 127 -7.55 4.31 -45.01
C TYR A 127 -6.46 5.34 -44.72
N ASN A 128 -5.19 4.94 -44.65
CA ASN A 128 -4.06 5.87 -44.52
C ASN A 128 -4.00 6.85 -45.69
N LYS A 129 -4.23 6.39 -46.93
CA LYS A 129 -4.31 7.27 -48.11
C LYS A 129 -5.53 8.19 -48.06
N ALA A 130 -6.67 7.72 -47.56
CA ALA A 130 -7.86 8.57 -47.39
C ALA A 130 -7.63 9.62 -46.28
N ALA A 131 -6.92 9.27 -45.20
CA ALA A 131 -6.62 10.16 -44.09
C ALA A 131 -5.82 11.41 -44.51
N THR A 132 -4.96 11.30 -45.52
CA THR A 132 -4.22 12.47 -46.06
C THR A 132 -5.10 13.41 -46.88
N LEU A 133 -6.32 13.00 -47.24
CA LEU A 133 -7.26 13.76 -48.07
C LEU A 133 -8.45 14.31 -47.27
N THR A 134 -8.53 14.08 -45.97
CA THR A 134 -9.63 14.57 -45.13
C THR A 134 -9.65 16.10 -45.11
N ARG A 135 -10.82 16.70 -45.33
CA ARG A 135 -10.99 18.16 -45.42
C ARG A 135 -11.67 18.76 -44.20
N ASN A 136 -12.39 17.94 -43.44
CA ASN A 136 -13.14 18.39 -42.28
C ASN A 136 -13.03 17.39 -41.11
N PRO A 137 -13.36 17.82 -39.88
CA PRO A 137 -13.33 16.94 -38.70
C PRO A 137 -14.24 15.71 -38.78
N GLN A 138 -15.35 15.80 -39.51
CA GLN A 138 -16.28 14.68 -39.67
C GLN A 138 -15.68 13.54 -40.52
N GLU A 139 -15.01 13.88 -41.62
CA GLU A 139 -14.25 12.94 -42.45
C GLU A 139 -13.07 12.35 -41.67
N LYS A 140 -12.34 13.19 -40.93
CA LYS A 140 -11.20 12.75 -40.11
C LYS A 140 -11.63 11.77 -39.01
N SER A 141 -12.68 12.06 -38.25
CA SER A 141 -13.22 11.13 -37.24
C SER A 141 -13.74 9.84 -37.88
N SER A 142 -14.38 9.92 -39.04
CA SER A 142 -14.88 8.73 -39.75
C SER A 142 -13.75 7.82 -40.23
N ILE A 143 -12.65 8.37 -40.74
CA ILE A 143 -11.53 7.54 -41.23
C ILE A 143 -10.73 6.94 -40.07
N LEU A 144 -10.53 7.70 -38.99
CA LEU A 144 -9.88 7.20 -37.77
C LEU A 144 -10.66 6.04 -37.16
N LYS A 145 -12.01 6.12 -37.08
CA LYS A 145 -12.84 4.98 -36.68
C LYS A 145 -12.54 3.73 -37.53
N ASN A 146 -12.46 3.87 -38.85
CA ASN A 146 -12.23 2.74 -39.74
C ASN A 146 -10.82 2.14 -39.56
N MET A 147 -9.82 3.00 -39.38
CA MET A 147 -8.45 2.58 -39.06
C MET A 147 -8.40 1.83 -37.73
N ALA A 148 -9.03 2.38 -36.69
CA ALA A 148 -9.17 1.77 -35.37
C ALA A 148 -9.83 0.39 -35.47
N ALA A 149 -11.02 0.30 -36.05
CA ALA A 149 -11.73 -0.98 -36.22
C ALA A 149 -10.88 -2.02 -36.97
N THR A 150 -10.13 -1.60 -37.99
CA THR A 150 -9.25 -2.50 -38.74
C THR A 150 -8.10 -3.02 -37.90
N LYS A 151 -7.39 -2.12 -37.20
CA LYS A 151 -6.31 -2.49 -36.27
C LYS A 151 -6.84 -3.40 -35.15
N PHE A 152 -8.00 -3.08 -34.57
CA PHE A 152 -8.64 -3.89 -33.53
C PHE A 152 -8.90 -5.31 -34.02
N ARG A 153 -9.51 -5.49 -35.20
CA ARG A 153 -9.78 -6.82 -35.75
C ARG A 153 -8.52 -7.63 -36.04
N ILE A 154 -7.44 -6.99 -36.48
CA ILE A 154 -6.13 -7.65 -36.59
C ILE A 154 -5.68 -8.12 -35.21
N GLY A 155 -5.67 -7.21 -34.23
CA GLY A 155 -5.26 -7.50 -32.85
C GLY A 155 -6.08 -8.62 -32.21
N GLU A 156 -7.41 -8.59 -32.35
CA GLU A 156 -8.34 -9.61 -31.86
C GLU A 156 -8.06 -11.00 -32.45
N ARG A 157 -7.83 -11.10 -33.76
CA ARG A 157 -7.50 -12.38 -34.41
C ARG A 157 -6.14 -12.91 -33.94
N LEU A 158 -5.15 -12.04 -33.78
CA LEU A 158 -3.83 -12.40 -33.23
C LEU A 158 -3.94 -12.83 -31.75
N TYR A 159 -4.75 -12.13 -30.96
CA TYR A 159 -5.00 -12.43 -29.55
C TYR A 159 -5.60 -13.82 -29.37
N THR A 160 -6.68 -14.08 -30.12
CA THR A 160 -7.39 -15.36 -30.14
C THR A 160 -6.46 -16.51 -30.51
N ARG A 161 -5.63 -16.32 -31.55
CA ARG A 161 -4.61 -17.29 -31.93
C ARG A 161 -3.61 -17.58 -30.80
N LYS A 162 -3.15 -16.55 -30.10
CA LYS A 162 -2.14 -16.70 -29.03
C LYS A 162 -2.69 -17.42 -27.80
N TYR A 163 -3.91 -17.09 -27.37
CA TYR A 163 -4.42 -17.49 -26.04
C TYR A 163 -5.55 -18.52 -26.06
N GLN A 164 -6.30 -18.71 -27.15
CA GLN A 164 -7.36 -19.73 -27.25
C GLN A 164 -6.90 -21.01 -27.95
N HIS A 165 -6.00 -20.91 -28.93
CA HIS A 165 -5.43 -22.06 -29.61
C HIS A 165 -4.00 -22.29 -29.11
N GLN A 166 -3.85 -22.98 -27.97
CA GLN A 166 -2.58 -23.57 -27.57
C GLN A 166 -2.13 -24.55 -28.66
N GLN A 167 -1.42 -24.06 -29.68
CA GLN A 167 -0.60 -24.94 -30.49
C GLN A 167 0.72 -25.14 -29.76
N PRO A 168 1.15 -26.39 -29.50
CA PRO A 168 2.49 -26.70 -29.01
C PRO A 168 3.62 -26.34 -30.00
N ALA A 169 3.30 -25.67 -31.12
CA ALA A 169 4.21 -25.34 -32.21
C ALA A 169 4.99 -24.03 -32.03
N PHE A 170 4.67 -23.18 -31.05
CA PHE A 170 5.47 -21.98 -30.73
C PHE A 170 6.58 -22.29 -29.72
N ALA A 171 7.35 -23.35 -30.00
CA ALA A 171 8.49 -23.75 -29.18
C ALA A 171 9.68 -22.76 -29.25
N ASN A 172 9.62 -21.75 -30.13
CA ASN A 172 10.64 -20.70 -30.23
C ASN A 172 10.20 -19.41 -29.54
N LEU A 173 10.95 -19.02 -28.50
CA LEU A 173 10.78 -17.79 -27.71
C LEU A 173 10.73 -16.52 -28.60
N ASP A 174 11.52 -16.47 -29.68
CA ASP A 174 11.57 -15.30 -30.57
C ASP A 174 10.26 -15.06 -31.31
N SER A 175 9.57 -16.15 -31.69
CA SER A 175 8.27 -16.06 -32.38
C SER A 175 7.16 -15.58 -31.46
N THR A 176 7.22 -15.94 -30.18
CA THR A 176 6.27 -15.50 -29.15
C THR A 176 6.45 -14.03 -28.82
N LEU A 177 7.69 -13.57 -28.66
CA LEU A 177 7.99 -12.15 -28.41
C LEU A 177 7.62 -11.26 -29.60
N GLN A 178 7.84 -11.73 -30.83
CA GLN A 178 7.42 -11.00 -32.03
C GLN A 178 5.90 -10.86 -32.10
N LEU A 179 5.16 -11.93 -31.81
CA LEU A 179 3.70 -11.91 -31.75
C LEU A 179 3.18 -10.95 -30.67
N GLU A 180 3.86 -10.86 -29.52
CA GLU A 180 3.54 -9.89 -28.47
C GLU A 180 3.71 -8.44 -28.92
N LYS A 181 4.82 -8.14 -29.60
CA LYS A 181 5.08 -6.80 -30.15
C LYS A 181 4.02 -6.41 -31.18
N GLU A 182 3.66 -7.32 -32.08
CA GLU A 182 2.63 -7.07 -33.09
C GLU A 182 1.25 -6.89 -32.48
N LEU A 183 0.87 -7.76 -31.55
CA LEU A 183 -0.41 -7.66 -30.85
C LEU A 183 -0.53 -6.32 -30.11
N LYS A 184 0.52 -5.93 -29.37
CA LYS A 184 0.59 -4.65 -28.67
C LYS A 184 0.48 -3.49 -29.64
N PHE A 185 1.23 -3.51 -30.75
CA PHE A 185 1.20 -2.48 -31.79
C PHE A 185 -0.22 -2.25 -32.34
N TYR A 186 -0.93 -3.32 -32.70
CA TYR A 186 -2.27 -3.19 -33.26
C TYR A 186 -3.31 -2.76 -32.21
N LEU A 187 -3.28 -3.31 -31.00
CA LEU A 187 -4.26 -2.96 -29.96
C LEU A 187 -4.05 -1.54 -29.40
N GLU A 188 -2.81 -1.15 -29.09
CA GLU A 188 -2.51 0.22 -28.63
C GLU A 188 -2.83 1.23 -29.74
N GLY A 189 -2.36 0.98 -30.96
CA GLY A 189 -2.61 1.87 -32.10
C GLY A 189 -4.09 1.91 -32.52
N SER A 190 -4.87 0.87 -32.24
CA SER A 190 -6.33 0.89 -32.41
C SER A 190 -6.99 1.77 -31.36
N LEU A 191 -6.55 1.67 -30.12
CA LEU A 191 -7.14 2.42 -29.02
C LEU A 191 -6.89 3.92 -29.19
N GLU A 192 -5.67 4.30 -29.59
CA GLU A 192 -5.31 5.67 -29.93
C GLU A 192 -6.20 6.25 -31.04
N ASP A 193 -6.38 5.51 -32.14
CA ASP A 193 -7.26 5.93 -33.24
C ASP A 193 -8.72 6.06 -32.78
N PHE A 194 -9.22 5.16 -31.92
CA PHE A 194 -10.58 5.25 -31.36
C PHE A 194 -10.76 6.50 -30.49
N VAL A 195 -9.80 6.79 -29.62
CA VAL A 195 -9.80 7.97 -28.76
C VAL A 195 -9.84 9.24 -29.61
N GLU A 196 -8.93 9.36 -30.57
CA GLU A 196 -8.87 10.52 -31.46
C GLU A 196 -10.15 10.65 -32.30
N ALA A 197 -10.70 9.53 -32.78
CA ALA A 197 -11.98 9.52 -33.51
C ALA A 197 -13.15 10.03 -32.65
N VAL A 198 -13.21 9.67 -31.37
CA VAL A 198 -14.23 10.17 -30.43
C VAL A 198 -14.04 11.66 -30.16
N GLU A 199 -12.82 12.10 -29.84
CA GLU A 199 -12.54 13.50 -29.50
C GLU A 199 -12.85 14.45 -30.65
N ILE A 200 -12.39 14.10 -31.87
CA ILE A 200 -12.67 14.87 -33.07
C ILE A 200 -14.13 14.76 -33.47
N GLY A 201 -14.74 13.58 -33.32
CA GLY A 201 -16.11 13.32 -33.75
C GLY A 201 -17.18 13.95 -32.88
N LYS A 202 -16.94 14.11 -31.57
CA LYS A 202 -17.95 14.52 -30.58
C LYS A 202 -18.74 15.80 -30.95
N PRO A 203 -18.13 16.86 -31.54
CA PRO A 203 -18.88 18.05 -31.95
C PRO A 203 -19.64 17.92 -33.28
N PHE A 204 -19.30 16.94 -34.13
CA PHE A 204 -19.74 16.88 -35.54
C PHE A 204 -20.52 15.61 -35.91
N GLN A 205 -20.36 14.54 -35.13
CA GLN A 205 -21.04 13.27 -35.32
C GLN A 205 -22.27 13.19 -34.40
N ASN A 206 -23.26 12.37 -34.79
CA ASN A 206 -24.43 12.16 -33.95
C ASN A 206 -24.12 11.29 -32.71
N ALA A 207 -24.97 11.39 -31.69
CA ALA A 207 -24.76 10.73 -30.40
C ALA A 207 -24.73 9.19 -30.51
N ASP A 208 -25.57 8.58 -31.35
CA ASP A 208 -25.60 7.13 -31.57
C ASP A 208 -24.28 6.61 -32.17
N TRP A 209 -23.71 7.36 -33.12
CA TRP A 209 -22.41 7.04 -33.71
C TRP A 209 -21.29 7.07 -32.67
N ILE A 210 -21.28 8.11 -31.83
CA ILE A 210 -20.30 8.24 -30.74
C ILE A 210 -20.48 7.11 -29.72
N TYR A 211 -21.73 6.76 -29.37
CA TYR A 211 -22.03 5.68 -28.45
C TYR A 211 -21.52 4.32 -28.96
N LYS A 212 -21.79 3.99 -30.22
CA LYS A 212 -21.28 2.76 -30.87
C LYS A 212 -19.75 2.74 -30.93
N LEU A 213 -19.13 3.90 -31.17
CA LEU A 213 -17.69 4.03 -31.18
C LEU A 213 -17.07 3.78 -29.81
N LEU A 214 -17.64 4.36 -28.76
CA LEU A 214 -17.23 4.13 -27.36
C LEU A 214 -17.39 2.65 -26.97
N GLY A 215 -18.44 1.97 -27.45
CA GLY A 215 -18.60 0.52 -27.28
C GLY A 215 -17.44 -0.27 -27.91
N SER A 216 -17.07 0.05 -29.16
CA SER A 216 -15.94 -0.61 -29.84
C SER A 216 -14.59 -0.31 -29.17
N GLN A 217 -14.40 0.93 -28.68
CA GLN A 217 -13.25 1.32 -27.89
C GLN A 217 -13.16 0.51 -26.59
N TYR A 218 -14.29 0.33 -25.90
CA TYR A 218 -14.38 -0.44 -24.67
C TYR A 218 -14.02 -1.92 -24.90
N ASP A 219 -14.53 -2.53 -25.97
CA ASP A 219 -14.17 -3.90 -26.34
C ASP A 219 -12.66 -4.02 -26.62
N CYS A 220 -12.08 -3.10 -27.39
CA CYS A 220 -10.64 -3.06 -27.64
C CYS A 220 -9.84 -2.91 -26.34
N ALA A 221 -10.30 -2.06 -25.43
CA ALA A 221 -9.69 -1.84 -24.13
C ALA A 221 -9.73 -3.11 -23.26
N LEU A 222 -10.81 -3.90 -23.30
CA LEU A 222 -10.91 -5.17 -22.59
C LEU A 222 -9.89 -6.21 -23.08
N PHE A 223 -9.72 -6.33 -24.41
CA PHE A 223 -8.72 -7.23 -24.99
C PHE A 223 -7.30 -6.83 -24.60
N LEU A 224 -6.99 -5.53 -24.66
CA LEU A 224 -5.68 -5.02 -24.29
C LEU A 224 -5.40 -5.18 -22.79
N TRP A 225 -6.42 -5.00 -21.95
CA TRP A 225 -6.35 -5.26 -20.51
C TRP A 225 -6.06 -6.74 -20.20
N ASP A 226 -6.80 -7.67 -20.81
CA ASP A 226 -6.57 -9.12 -20.64
C ASP A 226 -5.17 -9.53 -21.14
N PHE A 227 -4.69 -8.92 -22.23
CA PHE A 227 -3.32 -9.10 -22.71
C PHE A 227 -2.27 -8.69 -21.67
N PHE A 228 -2.42 -7.51 -21.06
CA PHE A 228 -1.50 -7.05 -20.01
C PHE A 228 -1.55 -7.98 -18.79
N LEU A 229 -2.74 -8.41 -18.35
CA LEU A 229 -2.89 -9.33 -17.22
C LEU A 229 -2.31 -10.73 -17.50
N LYS A 230 -2.39 -11.25 -18.72
CA LYS A 230 -1.75 -12.54 -19.06
C LYS A 230 -0.25 -12.44 -19.17
N SER A 231 0.27 -11.26 -19.50
CA SER A 231 1.71 -10.95 -19.51
C SER A 231 2.30 -10.81 -18.09
N LEU A 232 1.44 -10.74 -17.06
CA LEU A 232 1.80 -10.62 -15.64
C LEU A 232 2.74 -11.74 -15.14
N LYS A 233 2.71 -12.92 -15.78
CA LYS A 233 3.62 -14.03 -15.43
C LYS A 233 5.09 -13.74 -15.75
N ASN A 234 5.36 -12.81 -16.68
CA ASN A 234 6.71 -12.58 -17.22
C ASN A 234 7.28 -11.20 -16.87
N GLU A 235 6.43 -10.24 -16.44
CA GLU A 235 6.86 -8.87 -16.12
C GLU A 235 6.97 -8.61 -14.61
N LYS A 236 7.89 -7.72 -14.21
CA LYS A 236 7.94 -7.21 -12.84
C LYS A 236 6.71 -6.36 -12.55
N LEU A 237 6.08 -6.58 -11.40
CA LEU A 237 4.85 -5.91 -10.97
C LEU A 237 4.86 -4.36 -11.13
N PRO A 238 5.93 -3.62 -10.79
CA PRO A 238 5.96 -2.16 -11.00
C PRO A 238 5.95 -1.72 -12.46
N ILE A 239 6.54 -2.52 -13.36
CA ILE A 239 6.53 -2.25 -14.81
C ILE A 239 5.11 -2.40 -15.33
N LEU A 240 4.43 -3.48 -14.93
CA LEU A 240 3.05 -3.74 -15.32
C LEU A 240 2.10 -2.63 -14.83
N PHE A 241 2.17 -2.24 -13.56
CA PHE A 241 1.32 -1.15 -13.04
C PHE A 241 1.53 0.16 -13.81
N ARG A 242 2.77 0.49 -14.19
CA ARG A 242 3.05 1.66 -15.04
C ARG A 242 2.41 1.54 -16.43
N GLN A 243 2.47 0.35 -17.04
CA GLN A 243 1.84 0.10 -18.35
C GLN A 243 0.32 0.21 -18.26
N LEU A 244 -0.31 -0.42 -17.26
CA LEU A 244 -1.75 -0.36 -17.03
C LEU A 244 -2.22 1.06 -16.72
N HIS A 245 -1.47 1.80 -15.91
CA HIS A 245 -1.78 3.20 -15.61
C HIS A 245 -1.73 4.07 -16.87
N LYS A 246 -0.67 3.94 -17.70
CA LYS A 246 -0.57 4.62 -19.00
C LYS A 246 -1.76 4.26 -19.90
N PHE A 247 -2.13 2.98 -19.96
CA PHE A 247 -3.28 2.50 -20.70
C PHE A 247 -4.59 3.16 -20.23
N CYS A 248 -4.86 3.23 -18.93
CA CYS A 248 -6.05 3.87 -18.38
C CYS A 248 -6.13 5.36 -18.75
N TRP A 249 -5.00 6.07 -18.72
CA TRP A 249 -4.94 7.50 -19.11
C TRP A 249 -5.25 7.74 -20.58
N ASN A 250 -4.94 6.78 -21.45
CA ASN A 250 -5.26 6.87 -22.87
C ASN A 250 -6.76 6.72 -23.17
N LEU A 251 -7.54 6.11 -22.27
CA LEU A 251 -9.00 5.96 -22.46
C LEU A 251 -9.73 7.28 -22.26
N THR A 252 -10.97 7.39 -22.74
CA THR A 252 -11.82 8.58 -22.56
C THR A 252 -13.21 8.21 -22.00
N GLY A 253 -13.87 9.20 -21.39
CA GLY A 253 -15.23 9.06 -20.87
C GLY A 253 -15.39 7.96 -19.81
N LEU A 254 -16.53 7.26 -19.85
CA LEU A 254 -16.91 6.20 -18.92
C LEU A 254 -15.88 5.05 -18.88
N GLY A 255 -15.29 4.71 -20.03
CA GLY A 255 -14.27 3.67 -20.12
C GLY A 255 -13.08 3.95 -19.21
N ARG A 256 -12.61 5.21 -19.17
CA ARG A 256 -11.49 5.61 -18.30
C ARG A 256 -11.77 5.25 -16.84
N SER A 257 -12.90 5.69 -16.29
CA SER A 257 -13.25 5.44 -14.88
C SER A 257 -13.42 3.95 -14.56
N ILE A 258 -14.04 3.17 -15.46
CA ILE A 258 -14.18 1.71 -15.28
C ILE A 258 -12.81 1.02 -15.20
N PHE A 259 -11.87 1.36 -16.08
CA PHE A 259 -10.55 0.74 -16.08
C PHE A 259 -9.65 1.22 -14.94
N PHE A 260 -9.79 2.47 -14.48
CA PHE A 260 -9.16 2.91 -13.24
C PHE A 260 -9.69 2.15 -12.02
N LEU A 261 -10.99 1.85 -11.96
CA LEU A 261 -11.53 1.01 -10.88
C LEU A 261 -10.97 -0.41 -10.93
N LYS A 262 -10.86 -1.02 -12.13
CA LYS A 262 -10.20 -2.33 -12.31
C LYS A 262 -8.73 -2.29 -11.85
N LEU A 263 -8.00 -1.24 -12.20
CA LEU A 263 -6.62 -1.02 -11.76
C LEU A 263 -6.53 -0.82 -10.25
N ALA A 264 -7.50 -0.11 -9.65
CA ALA A 264 -7.54 0.11 -8.23
C ALA A 264 -7.73 -1.20 -7.45
N ARG A 265 -8.65 -2.06 -7.90
CA ARG A 265 -8.85 -3.39 -7.29
C ARG A 265 -7.63 -4.29 -7.43
N LEU A 266 -6.98 -4.26 -8.60
CA LEU A 266 -5.76 -5.04 -8.82
C LEU A 266 -4.62 -4.57 -7.91
N THR A 267 -4.43 -3.25 -7.81
CA THR A 267 -3.42 -2.63 -6.92
C THR A 267 -3.68 -3.01 -5.47
N PHE A 268 -4.93 -2.86 -5.01
CA PHE A 268 -5.33 -3.23 -3.65
C PHE A 268 -5.07 -4.71 -3.37
N LYS A 269 -5.52 -5.62 -4.25
CA LYS A 269 -5.30 -7.06 -4.08
C LYS A 269 -3.82 -7.43 -3.93
N ASN A 270 -2.96 -6.89 -4.80
CA ASN A 270 -1.52 -7.14 -4.72
C ASN A 270 -0.91 -6.55 -3.44
N ALA A 271 -1.41 -5.39 -2.99
CA ALA A 271 -0.96 -4.80 -1.74
C ALA A 271 -1.29 -5.69 -0.54
N ILE A 272 -2.48 -6.31 -0.49
CA ILE A 272 -2.86 -7.24 0.58
C ILE A 272 -1.97 -8.48 0.58
N GLU A 273 -1.75 -9.08 -0.60
CA GLU A 273 -0.85 -10.22 -0.75
C GLU A 273 0.58 -9.89 -0.26
N LEU A 274 1.06 -8.66 -0.49
CA LEU A 274 2.34 -8.21 0.06
C LEU A 274 2.31 -8.09 1.60
N GLN A 275 1.22 -7.65 2.22
CA GLN A 275 1.10 -7.61 3.68
C GLN A 275 1.09 -9.01 4.29
N GLU A 276 0.34 -9.93 3.70
CA GLU A 276 0.27 -11.33 4.13
C GLU A 276 1.65 -12.00 4.06
N ASN A 277 2.47 -11.63 3.08
CA ASN A 277 3.86 -12.07 2.93
C ASN A 277 4.87 -11.25 3.75
N GLY A 278 4.42 -10.33 4.62
CA GLY A 278 5.28 -9.52 5.49
C GLY A 278 6.03 -8.38 4.79
N ARG A 279 5.77 -8.11 3.51
CA ARG A 279 6.40 -7.05 2.69
C ARG A 279 5.65 -5.72 2.83
N PHE A 280 5.55 -5.23 4.07
CA PHE A 280 4.75 -4.05 4.41
C PHE A 280 5.17 -2.78 3.66
N THR A 281 6.47 -2.51 3.51
CA THR A 281 6.94 -1.30 2.81
C THR A 281 6.44 -1.22 1.37
N GLU A 282 6.50 -2.33 0.63
CA GLU A 282 6.04 -2.40 -0.76
C GLU A 282 4.51 -2.34 -0.85
N SER A 283 3.82 -3.01 0.09
CA SER A 283 2.37 -2.91 0.21
C SER A 283 1.91 -1.47 0.42
N LEU A 284 2.53 -0.76 1.37
CA LEU A 284 2.19 0.63 1.69
C LEU A 284 2.40 1.57 0.51
N GLN A 285 3.46 1.34 -0.27
CA GLN A 285 3.68 2.10 -1.50
C GLN A 285 2.52 1.89 -2.49
N LEU A 286 2.10 0.64 -2.72
CA LEU A 286 0.95 0.35 -3.59
C LEU A 286 -0.35 0.98 -3.06
N LEU A 287 -0.64 0.89 -1.76
CA LEU A 287 -1.85 1.47 -1.16
C LEU A 287 -1.88 3.00 -1.29
N ARG A 288 -0.73 3.67 -1.16
CA ARG A 288 -0.60 5.13 -1.35
C ARG A 288 -0.81 5.51 -2.82
N ASP A 289 -0.16 4.79 -3.73
CA ASP A 289 -0.32 5.03 -5.17
C ASP A 289 -1.76 4.74 -5.64
N ASN A 290 -2.48 3.88 -4.93
CA ASN A 290 -3.84 3.48 -5.28
C ASN A 290 -4.88 4.60 -5.16
N TYR A 291 -4.65 5.61 -4.30
CA TYR A 291 -5.60 6.73 -4.15
C TYR A 291 -5.83 7.45 -5.47
N LEU A 292 -4.78 7.59 -6.31
CA LEU A 292 -4.95 8.20 -7.63
C LEU A 292 -5.92 7.39 -8.51
N ASN A 293 -5.80 6.07 -8.51
CA ASN A 293 -6.69 5.20 -9.30
C ASN A 293 -8.14 5.30 -8.80
N ILE A 294 -8.33 5.36 -7.48
CA ILE A 294 -9.64 5.49 -6.85
C ILE A 294 -10.28 6.85 -7.17
N GLU A 295 -9.53 7.94 -7.09
CA GLU A 295 -10.04 9.28 -7.42
C GLU A 295 -10.42 9.40 -8.90
N GLU A 296 -9.66 8.79 -9.82
CA GLU A 296 -10.05 8.74 -11.23
C GLU A 296 -11.30 7.88 -11.48
N ALA A 297 -11.48 6.79 -10.70
CA ALA A 297 -12.68 5.97 -10.76
C ALA A 297 -13.93 6.73 -10.26
N LYS A 298 -13.80 7.53 -9.20
CA LYS A 298 -14.90 8.32 -8.59
C LYS A 298 -15.46 9.42 -9.49
N LYS A 299 -14.76 9.80 -10.56
CA LYS A 299 -15.23 10.81 -11.52
C LYS A 299 -16.49 10.37 -12.26
N ASP A 300 -16.78 9.07 -12.30
CA ASP A 300 -18.02 8.54 -12.86
C ASP A 300 -19.06 8.24 -11.79
N LYS A 301 -20.31 8.64 -12.06
CA LYS A 301 -21.42 8.53 -11.11
C LYS A 301 -21.89 7.09 -10.89
N TYR A 302 -21.69 6.19 -11.86
CA TYR A 302 -22.16 4.81 -11.77
C TYR A 302 -21.20 3.90 -10.99
N GLN A 303 -19.96 4.33 -10.78
CA GLN A 303 -18.90 3.56 -10.12
C GLN A 303 -18.48 4.16 -8.77
N ILE A 304 -19.13 5.26 -8.36
CA ILE A 304 -18.70 6.05 -7.21
C ILE A 304 -18.84 5.28 -5.89
N GLU A 305 -19.91 4.53 -5.70
CA GLU A 305 -20.17 3.74 -4.48
C GLU A 305 -19.07 2.70 -4.29
N GLU A 306 -18.81 1.89 -5.32
CA GLU A 306 -17.77 0.86 -5.27
C GLU A 306 -16.36 1.45 -5.10
N ALA A 307 -16.10 2.62 -5.68
CA ALA A 307 -14.83 3.31 -5.49
C ALA A 307 -14.67 3.86 -4.07
N ILE A 308 -15.76 4.31 -3.42
CA ILE A 308 -15.75 4.75 -2.01
C ILE A 308 -15.51 3.56 -1.09
N GLU A 309 -16.19 2.44 -1.28
CA GLU A 309 -15.96 1.21 -0.50
C GLU A 309 -14.50 0.73 -0.61
N LEU A 310 -13.94 0.81 -1.83
CA LEU A 310 -12.53 0.49 -2.05
C LEU A 310 -11.60 1.51 -1.38
N GLN A 311 -11.97 2.80 -1.33
CA GLN A 311 -11.21 3.83 -0.61
C GLN A 311 -11.13 3.54 0.88
N GLU A 312 -12.26 3.17 1.50
CA GLU A 312 -12.32 2.80 2.92
C GLU A 312 -11.47 1.56 3.21
N SER A 313 -11.59 0.54 2.36
CA SER A 313 -10.76 -0.67 2.45
C SER A 313 -9.27 -0.36 2.28
N ASN A 314 -8.92 0.51 1.33
CA ASN A 314 -7.54 0.94 1.09
C ASN A 314 -6.97 1.71 2.29
N PHE A 315 -7.76 2.60 2.89
CA PHE A 315 -7.40 3.33 4.10
C PHE A 315 -7.19 2.36 5.29
N LEU A 316 -8.12 1.44 5.52
CA LEU A 316 -8.02 0.43 6.59
C LEU A 316 -6.69 -0.33 6.50
N HIS A 317 -6.37 -0.87 5.33
CA HIS A 317 -5.14 -1.63 5.14
C HIS A 317 -3.87 -0.78 5.16
N LEU A 318 -3.96 0.50 4.79
CA LEU A 318 -2.85 1.43 4.94
C LEU A 318 -2.51 1.60 6.42
N SER A 319 -3.51 1.88 7.25
CA SER A 319 -3.32 2.02 8.70
C SER A 319 -2.85 0.73 9.37
N ILE A 320 -3.34 -0.45 8.94
CA ILE A 320 -2.85 -1.76 9.42
C ILE A 320 -1.35 -1.90 9.11
N GLY A 321 -0.96 -1.61 7.87
CA GLY A 321 0.43 -1.71 7.43
C GLY A 321 1.35 -0.73 8.15
N GLU A 322 0.92 0.53 8.30
CA GLU A 322 1.70 1.57 8.99
C GLU A 322 1.86 1.27 10.48
N SER A 323 0.78 0.82 11.15
CA SER A 323 0.84 0.39 12.54
C SER A 323 1.82 -0.79 12.71
N THR A 324 1.74 -1.77 11.83
CA THR A 324 2.61 -2.96 11.88
C THR A 324 4.07 -2.59 11.65
N LEU A 325 4.36 -1.73 10.67
CA LEU A 325 5.72 -1.28 10.38
C LEU A 325 6.29 -0.45 11.53
N ALA A 326 5.49 0.44 12.12
CA ALA A 326 5.90 1.22 13.29
C ALA A 326 6.27 0.29 14.45
N ARG A 327 5.45 -0.73 14.73
CA ARG A 327 5.78 -1.74 15.76
C ARG A 327 7.04 -2.53 15.42
N GLN A 328 7.21 -2.98 14.17
CA GLN A 328 8.43 -3.70 13.74
C GLN A 328 9.69 -2.87 13.92
N LYS A 329 9.65 -1.58 13.57
CA LYS A 329 10.76 -0.65 13.81
C LYS A 329 11.05 -0.50 15.30
N GLY A 330 10.00 -0.39 16.13
CA GLY A 330 10.14 -0.42 17.59
C GLY A 330 10.80 -1.71 18.10
N ASP A 331 10.42 -2.87 17.55
CA ASP A 331 10.97 -4.18 17.89
C ASP A 331 12.45 -4.31 17.49
N GLU A 332 12.84 -3.72 16.36
CA GLU A 332 14.24 -3.63 15.91
C GLU A 332 15.09 -2.78 16.84
N LEU A 333 14.62 -1.56 17.16
CA LEU A 333 15.28 -0.67 18.11
C LEU A 333 15.41 -1.34 19.49
N TRP A 334 14.33 -1.97 19.97
CA TRP A 334 14.32 -2.72 21.21
C TRP A 334 15.38 -3.83 21.24
N ARG A 335 15.48 -4.62 20.16
CA ARG A 335 16.52 -5.66 20.06
C ARG A 335 17.92 -5.06 20.16
N GLY A 336 18.18 -3.95 19.44
CA GLY A 336 19.45 -3.23 19.53
C GLY A 336 19.78 -2.78 20.95
N ILE A 337 18.82 -2.16 21.64
CA ILE A 337 18.97 -1.70 23.04
C ILE A 337 19.31 -2.87 23.98
N THR A 338 18.64 -4.02 23.83
CA THR A 338 18.85 -5.16 24.73
C THR A 338 20.13 -5.95 24.48
N MET A 339 20.76 -5.80 23.31
CA MET A 339 22.03 -6.46 22.98
C MET A 339 23.23 -5.73 23.58
N ASP A 340 23.17 -4.40 23.71
CA ASP A 340 24.24 -3.57 24.29
C ASP A 340 23.88 -3.13 25.72
N GLN A 341 23.89 -4.09 26.65
CA GLN A 341 23.45 -3.87 28.04
C GLN A 341 24.40 -3.00 28.86
N GLU A 342 25.65 -2.83 28.41
CA GLU A 342 26.65 -2.04 29.14
C GLU A 342 26.49 -0.53 28.91
N ASN A 343 25.89 -0.11 27.78
CA ASN A 343 25.68 1.30 27.46
C ASN A 343 24.34 1.55 26.74
N ILE A 344 23.25 1.53 27.52
CA ILE A 344 21.90 1.82 27.01
C ILE A 344 21.86 3.25 26.44
N GLN A 345 21.73 3.34 25.12
CA GLN A 345 21.54 4.63 24.43
C GLN A 345 20.11 5.12 24.60
N MET A 346 19.91 6.09 25.50
CA MET A 346 18.58 6.61 25.83
C MET A 346 17.81 7.19 24.63
N GLU A 347 18.51 7.71 23.61
CA GLU A 347 17.89 8.21 22.38
C GLU A 347 17.14 7.10 21.64
N LEU A 348 17.78 5.93 21.45
CA LEU A 348 17.15 4.77 20.82
C LEU A 348 15.94 4.26 21.62
N VAL A 349 15.99 4.37 22.95
CA VAL A 349 14.87 4.00 23.83
C VAL A 349 13.66 4.87 23.54
N TRP A 350 13.84 6.19 23.43
CA TRP A 350 12.74 7.11 23.12
C TRP A 350 12.24 6.95 21.69
N ASP A 351 13.12 6.71 20.72
CA ASP A 351 12.71 6.37 19.35
C ASP A 351 11.83 5.11 19.31
N ALA A 352 12.16 4.09 20.12
CA ALA A 352 11.35 2.89 20.24
C ALA A 352 9.99 3.18 20.89
N VAL A 353 9.94 4.05 21.92
CA VAL A 353 8.67 4.53 22.51
C VAL A 353 7.81 5.20 21.44
N ASP A 354 8.36 6.13 20.68
CA ASP A 354 7.64 6.87 19.65
C ASP A 354 7.08 5.92 18.58
N CYS A 355 7.85 4.91 18.19
CA CYS A 355 7.40 3.86 17.28
C CYS A 355 6.19 3.07 17.82
N TYR A 356 6.22 2.66 19.10
CA TYR A 356 5.09 1.94 19.70
C TYR A 356 3.87 2.85 19.93
N VAL A 357 4.07 4.10 20.33
CA VAL A 357 2.99 5.08 20.48
C VAL A 357 2.32 5.35 19.14
N GLN A 358 3.10 5.52 18.07
CA GLN A 358 2.58 5.66 16.71
C GLN A 358 1.74 4.43 16.30
N SER A 359 2.23 3.22 16.60
CA SER A 359 1.46 1.98 16.35
C SER A 359 0.14 1.94 17.13
N ILE A 360 0.11 2.40 18.38
CA ILE A 360 -1.13 2.49 19.18
C ILE A 360 -2.12 3.45 18.54
N VAL A 361 -1.70 4.66 18.18
CA VAL A 361 -2.57 5.68 17.56
C VAL A 361 -3.18 5.15 16.27
N LEU A 362 -2.34 4.61 15.38
CA LEU A 362 -2.80 4.05 14.10
C LEU A 362 -3.74 2.85 14.29
N SER A 363 -3.52 2.02 15.30
CA SER A 363 -4.38 0.86 15.60
C SER A 363 -5.76 1.29 16.13
N ARG A 364 -5.83 2.38 16.90
CA ARG A 364 -7.09 2.93 17.41
C ARG A 364 -7.99 3.45 16.32
N ASP A 365 -7.42 4.17 15.34
CA ASP A 365 -8.17 4.77 14.24
C ASP A 365 -8.94 3.71 13.44
N ILE A 366 -8.38 2.50 13.33
CA ILE A 366 -9.00 1.36 12.65
C ILE A 366 -9.66 0.35 13.58
N LYS A 367 -9.70 0.63 14.90
CA LYS A 367 -10.26 -0.26 15.92
C LYS A 367 -9.62 -1.65 15.94
N SER A 368 -8.33 -1.76 15.61
CA SER A 368 -7.56 -3.00 15.71
C SER A 368 -7.08 -3.21 17.15
N LEU A 369 -7.96 -3.80 17.97
CA LEU A 369 -7.69 -4.08 19.38
C LEU A 369 -6.45 -4.96 19.59
N GLU A 370 -6.19 -5.90 18.68
CA GLU A 370 -5.04 -6.81 18.78
C GLU A 370 -3.72 -6.07 18.54
N SER A 371 -3.65 -5.26 17.47
CA SER A 371 -2.46 -4.46 17.18
C SER A 371 -2.17 -3.45 18.29
N GLU A 372 -3.23 -2.83 18.85
CA GLU A 372 -3.12 -1.93 19.99
C GLU A 372 -2.61 -2.65 21.25
N ALA A 373 -3.16 -3.81 21.58
CA ALA A 373 -2.74 -4.60 22.74
C ALA A 373 -1.27 -5.04 22.62
N MET A 374 -0.86 -5.48 21.42
CA MET A 374 0.54 -5.81 21.15
C MET A 374 1.46 -4.62 21.39
N ALA A 375 1.15 -3.45 20.83
CA ALA A 375 1.98 -2.26 21.01
C ALA A 375 2.04 -1.82 22.49
N HIS A 376 0.93 -1.89 23.23
CA HIS A 376 0.93 -1.63 24.68
C HIS A 376 1.79 -2.63 25.46
N SER A 377 1.75 -3.92 25.12
CA SER A 377 2.60 -4.93 25.77
C SER A 377 4.08 -4.62 25.60
N HIS A 378 4.49 -4.17 24.42
CA HIS A 378 5.89 -3.85 24.13
C HIS A 378 6.31 -2.54 24.81
N LEU A 379 5.42 -1.55 24.87
CA LEU A 379 5.66 -0.31 25.60
C LEU A 379 5.78 -0.55 27.12
N GLY A 380 4.95 -1.45 27.68
CA GLY A 380 5.05 -1.87 29.08
C GLY A 380 6.41 -2.46 29.43
N ARG A 381 6.94 -3.32 28.55
CA ARG A 381 8.30 -3.88 28.65
C ARG A 381 9.39 -2.81 28.62
N LEU A 382 9.24 -1.84 27.75
CA LEU A 382 10.24 -0.78 27.61
C LEU A 382 10.27 0.12 28.85
N TYR A 383 9.11 0.47 29.41
CA TYR A 383 9.06 1.22 30.67
C TYR A 383 9.55 0.41 31.88
N GLU A 384 9.40 -0.91 31.86
CA GLU A 384 9.99 -1.80 32.87
C GLU A 384 11.51 -1.73 32.88
N LEU A 385 12.14 -1.71 31.70
CA LEU A 385 13.59 -1.52 31.55
C LEU A 385 14.05 -0.18 32.14
N LEU A 386 13.27 0.88 31.91
CA LEU A 386 13.52 2.21 32.46
C LEU A 386 13.20 2.36 33.95
N ARG A 387 12.73 1.29 34.62
CA ARG A 387 12.27 1.30 36.02
C ARG A 387 11.09 2.23 36.29
N PHE A 388 10.33 2.59 35.26
CA PHE A 388 9.07 3.33 35.38
C PHE A 388 7.92 2.34 35.65
N ASN A 389 7.95 1.71 36.83
CA ASN A 389 7.08 0.58 37.17
C ASN A 389 5.58 0.91 37.07
N ASP A 390 5.16 2.11 37.46
CA ASP A 390 3.74 2.50 37.40
C ASP A 390 3.26 2.59 35.94
N LYS A 391 4.04 3.24 35.06
CA LYS A 391 3.72 3.32 33.62
C LYS A 391 3.74 1.94 32.95
N SER A 392 4.73 1.12 33.30
CA SER A 392 4.83 -0.25 32.81
C SER A 392 3.58 -1.06 33.18
N HIS A 393 3.16 -0.98 34.44
CA HIS A 393 1.94 -1.60 34.94
C HIS A 393 0.70 -1.14 34.18
N ASP A 394 0.53 0.17 33.98
CA ASP A 394 -0.65 0.71 33.27
C ASP A 394 -0.75 0.16 31.85
N HIS A 395 0.36 0.06 31.14
CA HIS A 395 0.38 -0.51 29.78
C HIS A 395 0.15 -2.02 29.76
N TYR A 396 0.70 -2.78 30.71
CA TYR A 396 0.40 -4.20 30.82
C TYR A 396 -1.06 -4.45 31.20
N LYS A 397 -1.66 -3.61 32.04
CA LYS A 397 -3.09 -3.67 32.39
C LYS A 397 -3.95 -3.40 31.16
N LEU A 398 -3.68 -2.32 30.42
CA LEU A 398 -4.39 -2.02 29.17
C LEU A 398 -4.30 -3.17 28.16
N THR A 399 -3.14 -3.83 28.06
CA THR A 399 -2.97 -5.02 27.21
C THR A 399 -3.97 -6.13 27.59
N VAL A 400 -4.13 -6.41 28.89
CA VAL A 400 -5.06 -7.43 29.38
C VAL A 400 -6.51 -7.01 29.16
N ASP A 401 -6.86 -5.75 29.43
CA ASP A 401 -8.21 -5.23 29.23
C ASP A 401 -8.64 -5.32 27.76
N LEU A 402 -7.75 -4.99 26.83
CA LEU A 402 -7.98 -5.14 25.39
C LEU A 402 -8.15 -6.62 24.99
N VAL A 403 -7.36 -7.53 25.56
CA VAL A 403 -7.51 -8.98 25.32
C VAL A 403 -8.85 -9.51 25.83
N VAL A 404 -9.32 -9.02 26.98
CA VAL A 404 -10.66 -9.35 27.49
C VAL A 404 -11.75 -8.83 26.56
N ALA A 405 -11.60 -7.64 25.99
CA ALA A 405 -12.53 -7.08 25.01
C ALA A 405 -12.59 -7.89 23.69
N MET A 406 -11.56 -8.68 23.38
CA MET A 406 -11.48 -9.53 22.17
C MET A 406 -11.99 -10.97 22.36
N GLN A 407 -12.60 -11.31 23.50
CA GLN A 407 -13.18 -12.64 23.70
C GLN A 407 -14.24 -12.96 22.63
N PRO A 408 -14.28 -14.22 22.11
CA PRO A 408 -13.67 -15.43 22.64
C PRO A 408 -12.26 -15.76 22.12
N LYS A 409 -11.59 -14.84 21.40
CA LYS A 409 -10.25 -15.10 20.84
C LYS A 409 -9.25 -15.33 21.98
N ASN A 410 -8.48 -16.42 21.88
CA ASN A 410 -7.53 -16.85 22.91
C ASN A 410 -6.10 -16.41 22.57
N PHE A 411 -5.48 -15.65 23.47
CA PHE A 411 -4.12 -15.13 23.32
C PHE A 411 -3.10 -15.75 24.29
N ASN A 412 -3.49 -16.74 25.11
CA ASN A 412 -2.65 -17.30 26.18
C ASN A 412 -1.31 -17.87 25.72
N ASN A 413 -1.20 -18.24 24.44
CA ASN A 413 0.04 -18.77 23.86
C ASN A 413 0.92 -17.70 23.20
N HIS A 414 0.43 -16.47 23.04
CA HIS A 414 1.18 -15.40 22.40
C HIS A 414 2.26 -14.84 23.34
N PRO A 415 3.53 -14.70 22.89
CA PRO A 415 4.62 -14.23 23.73
C PRO A 415 4.38 -12.86 24.36
N TRP A 416 3.84 -11.91 23.59
CA TRP A 416 3.53 -10.56 24.08
C TRP A 416 2.51 -10.60 25.23
N TYR A 417 1.46 -11.42 25.10
CA TYR A 417 0.44 -11.51 26.13
C TYR A 417 0.96 -12.19 27.40
N LYS A 418 1.73 -13.28 27.26
CA LYS A 418 2.42 -13.93 28.40
C LYS A 418 3.33 -12.94 29.13
N GLN A 419 4.03 -12.10 28.38
CA GLN A 419 4.89 -11.09 28.94
C GLN A 419 4.10 -10.06 29.76
N ALA A 420 2.98 -9.55 29.23
CA ALA A 420 2.15 -8.60 29.97
C ALA A 420 1.59 -9.21 31.27
N LEU A 421 1.13 -10.46 31.24
CA LEU A 421 0.67 -11.18 32.43
C LEU A 421 1.80 -11.36 33.46
N ALA A 422 3.01 -11.70 33.01
CA ALA A 422 4.17 -11.82 33.89
C ALA A 422 4.53 -10.50 34.56
N GLY A 423 4.52 -9.38 33.81
CA GLY A 423 4.78 -8.05 34.33
C GLY A 423 3.76 -7.63 35.40
N LEU A 424 2.46 -7.85 35.17
CA LEU A 424 1.43 -7.58 36.17
C LEU A 424 1.60 -8.42 37.44
N HIS A 425 1.92 -9.71 37.29
CA HIS A 425 2.14 -10.58 38.43
C HIS A 425 3.37 -10.16 39.25
N GLN A 426 4.45 -9.74 38.60
CA GLN A 426 5.62 -9.19 39.28
C GLN A 426 5.29 -7.90 40.04
N PHE A 427 4.53 -6.99 39.44
CA PHE A 427 4.09 -5.76 40.11
C PHE A 427 3.26 -6.08 41.37
N GLN A 428 2.30 -7.01 41.27
CA GLN A 428 1.50 -7.46 42.41
C GLN A 428 2.34 -8.11 43.51
N GLN A 429 3.39 -8.86 43.15
CA GLN A 429 4.33 -9.38 44.13
C GLN A 429 5.10 -8.26 44.81
N GLN A 430 5.66 -7.31 44.06
CA GLN A 430 6.41 -6.19 44.61
C GLN A 430 5.57 -5.35 45.58
N GLN A 431 4.29 -5.10 45.26
CA GLN A 431 3.38 -4.41 46.18
C GLN A 431 3.17 -5.20 47.47
N ARG A 432 2.91 -6.51 47.39
CA ARG A 432 2.80 -7.38 48.58
C ARG A 432 4.08 -7.39 49.42
N TRP A 433 5.26 -7.37 48.78
CA TRP A 433 6.54 -7.27 49.48
C TRP A 433 6.72 -5.93 50.18
N LYS A 434 6.35 -4.82 49.54
CA LYS A 434 6.38 -3.48 50.15
C LYS A 434 5.42 -3.38 51.33
N GLU A 435 4.18 -3.85 51.18
CA GLU A 435 3.19 -3.91 52.25
C GLU A 435 3.68 -4.75 53.43
N LYS A 436 4.25 -5.93 53.16
CA LYS A 436 4.83 -6.79 54.20
C LYS A 436 6.02 -6.15 54.89
N GLY A 437 6.92 -5.52 54.12
CA GLY A 437 8.09 -4.82 54.65
C GLY A 437 7.71 -3.62 55.51
N GLU A 438 6.71 -2.84 55.09
CA GLU A 438 6.19 -1.73 55.88
C GLU A 438 5.50 -2.22 57.16
N LYS A 439 4.70 -3.30 57.06
CA LYS A 439 4.11 -3.95 58.23
C LYS A 439 5.20 -4.39 59.22
N GLU A 440 6.27 -5.02 58.74
CA GLU A 440 7.39 -5.44 59.60
C GLU A 440 8.15 -4.25 60.19
N ARG A 441 8.38 -3.19 59.42
CA ARG A 441 9.03 -1.95 59.88
C ARG A 441 8.28 -1.30 61.02
N VAL A 442 6.94 -1.27 60.93
CA VAL A 442 6.05 -0.75 61.99
C VAL A 442 6.02 -1.68 63.20
N ARG A 443 6.05 -3.01 62.99
CA ARG A 443 6.04 -4.01 64.07
C ARG A 443 7.36 -4.09 64.85
N ALA A 444 8.50 -3.98 64.17
CA ALA A 444 9.82 -4.21 64.74
C ALA A 444 10.11 -3.48 66.07
N PRO A 445 9.86 -2.16 66.23
CA PRO A 445 10.12 -1.48 67.50
C PRO A 445 9.23 -2.01 68.64
N ILE A 446 7.97 -2.30 68.35
CA ILE A 446 7.00 -2.83 69.33
C ILE A 446 7.41 -4.24 69.76
N VAL A 447 7.85 -5.08 68.82
CA VAL A 447 8.33 -6.44 69.14
C VAL A 447 9.57 -6.39 70.04
N GLU A 448 10.47 -5.42 69.84
CA GLU A 448 11.64 -5.23 70.72
C GLU A 448 11.24 -4.73 72.11
N GLU A 449 10.27 -3.81 72.22
CA GLU A 449 9.69 -3.38 73.51
C GLU A 449 9.03 -4.56 74.25
N LEU A 450 8.31 -5.42 73.52
CA LEU A 450 7.64 -6.60 74.07
C LEU A 450 8.56 -7.80 74.31
N LYS A 451 9.86 -7.72 73.99
CA LYS A 451 10.78 -8.86 73.98
C LYS A 451 10.82 -9.65 75.28
N GLY A 452 10.78 -8.98 76.43
CA GLY A 452 10.74 -9.63 77.74
C GLY A 452 9.46 -10.45 77.94
N VAL A 453 8.31 -9.88 77.59
CA VAL A 453 7.00 -10.54 77.64
C VAL A 453 6.94 -11.73 76.67
N LEU A 454 7.41 -11.51 75.43
CA LEU A 454 7.45 -12.55 74.40
C LEU A 454 8.38 -13.71 74.80
N TYR A 455 9.46 -13.44 75.54
CA TYR A 455 10.36 -14.46 76.06
C TYR A 455 9.67 -15.36 77.09
N GLU A 456 8.96 -14.80 78.07
CA GLU A 456 8.19 -15.59 79.04
C GLU A 456 7.07 -16.39 78.38
N MET A 457 6.38 -15.78 77.42
CA MET A 457 5.34 -16.44 76.65
C MET A 457 5.88 -17.62 75.83
N LYS A 458 7.06 -17.46 75.20
CA LYS A 458 7.75 -18.56 74.52
C LYS A 458 8.22 -19.65 75.49
N ARG A 459 8.66 -19.29 76.71
CA ARG A 459 8.99 -20.27 77.76
C ARG A 459 7.78 -21.08 78.19
N ALA A 460 6.62 -20.44 78.35
CA ALA A 460 5.36 -21.14 78.61
C ALA A 460 4.96 -22.06 77.44
N SER A 461 5.07 -21.56 76.20
CA SER A 461 4.82 -22.32 74.97
C SER A 461 5.68 -23.58 74.84
N ALA A 462 6.96 -23.48 75.22
CA ALA A 462 7.89 -24.62 75.15
C ALA A 462 7.57 -25.73 76.17
N ARG A 463 6.85 -25.43 77.25
CA ARG A 463 6.45 -26.42 78.27
C ARG A 463 5.28 -27.28 77.77
N SER A 464 4.19 -26.63 77.36
CA SER A 464 3.03 -27.28 76.75
C SER A 464 2.05 -26.24 76.19
N ALA A 465 1.10 -26.71 75.37
CA ALA A 465 -0.01 -25.90 74.89
C ALA A 465 -0.91 -25.41 76.05
N GLU A 466 -1.14 -26.24 77.07
CA GLU A 466 -1.87 -25.85 78.29
C GLU A 466 -1.13 -24.76 79.07
N SER A 467 0.19 -24.91 79.24
CA SER A 467 1.01 -23.91 79.93
C SER A 467 0.98 -22.56 79.20
N LEU A 468 0.94 -22.58 77.86
CA LEU A 468 0.78 -21.36 77.06
C LEU A 468 -0.59 -20.72 77.31
N ILE A 469 -1.67 -21.50 77.23
CA ILE A 469 -3.04 -21.01 77.43
C ILE A 469 -3.17 -20.41 78.84
N ASP A 470 -2.70 -21.11 79.88
CA ASP A 470 -2.73 -20.60 81.25
C ASP A 470 -1.98 -19.28 81.38
N PHE A 471 -0.79 -19.20 80.79
CA PHE A 471 0.04 -18.01 80.83
C PHE A 471 -0.64 -16.81 80.14
N ILE A 472 -1.16 -16.98 78.92
CA ILE A 472 -1.75 -15.87 78.16
C ILE A 472 -3.04 -15.36 78.79
N TYR A 473 -3.91 -16.22 79.34
CA TYR A 473 -5.15 -15.74 79.98
C TYR A 473 -4.90 -15.09 81.33
N ALA A 474 -3.87 -15.53 82.07
CA ALA A 474 -3.51 -14.92 83.35
C ALA A 474 -2.83 -13.56 83.18
N ASN A 475 -1.91 -13.43 82.23
CA ASN A 475 -1.05 -12.24 82.09
C ASN A 475 -1.53 -11.29 80.98
N HIS A 476 -2.23 -11.80 79.97
CA HIS A 476 -2.66 -11.06 78.79
C HIS A 476 -4.12 -11.40 78.42
N PRO A 477 -5.11 -11.18 79.32
CA PRO A 477 -6.48 -11.60 79.09
C PRO A 477 -7.08 -10.96 77.82
N PRO A 478 -7.94 -11.67 77.06
CA PRO A 478 -8.55 -11.14 75.84
C PRO A 478 -9.31 -9.83 76.10
N LYS A 479 -9.05 -8.79 75.30
CA LYS A 479 -9.69 -7.47 75.48
C LYS A 479 -11.15 -7.43 75.01
N ASN A 480 -11.61 -8.45 74.31
CA ASN A 480 -13.01 -8.63 73.88
C ASN A 480 -13.93 -9.22 74.97
N GLY A 481 -13.47 -9.30 76.22
CA GLY A 481 -14.26 -9.77 77.37
C GLY A 481 -14.46 -11.29 77.44
N GLN A 482 -13.83 -12.05 76.54
CA GLN A 482 -13.90 -13.51 76.54
C GLN A 482 -12.98 -14.12 77.61
N GLN A 483 -13.44 -15.20 78.24
CA GLN A 483 -12.71 -15.89 79.30
C GLN A 483 -12.19 -17.25 78.86
N LYS A 484 -11.25 -17.81 79.61
CA LYS A 484 -10.72 -19.16 79.37
C LYS A 484 -11.88 -20.15 79.48
N SER A 485 -12.03 -21.02 78.48
CA SER A 485 -13.01 -22.11 78.53
C SER A 485 -12.61 -23.11 79.63
N ALA A 486 -13.53 -23.38 80.56
CA ALA A 486 -13.33 -24.34 81.65
C ALA A 486 -13.54 -25.80 81.21
N ASP A 487 -14.21 -26.01 80.07
CA ASP A 487 -14.65 -27.32 79.59
C ASP A 487 -14.13 -27.62 78.19
N GLY A 488 -13.51 -28.78 78.02
CA GLY A 488 -13.14 -29.33 76.71
C GLY A 488 -11.72 -29.86 76.63
N ASN A 489 -11.49 -30.73 75.65
CA ASN A 489 -10.15 -31.24 75.31
C ASN A 489 -9.22 -30.11 74.80
N LEU A 490 -7.91 -30.34 74.84
CA LEU A 490 -6.90 -29.35 74.45
C LEU A 490 -7.15 -28.72 73.07
N LYS A 491 -7.58 -29.52 72.09
CA LYS A 491 -7.92 -29.04 70.73
C LYS A 491 -9.02 -27.97 70.76
N THR A 492 -10.04 -28.15 71.61
CA THR A 492 -11.13 -27.18 71.78
C THR A 492 -10.63 -25.91 72.47
N GLN A 493 -9.81 -26.04 73.50
CA GLN A 493 -9.23 -24.90 74.22
C GLN A 493 -8.34 -24.05 73.31
N LEU A 494 -7.48 -24.67 72.49
CA LEU A 494 -6.66 -23.98 71.50
C LEU A 494 -7.50 -23.27 70.43
N LYS A 495 -8.56 -23.91 69.94
CA LYS A 495 -9.47 -23.29 68.96
C LYS A 495 -10.17 -22.05 69.55
N MET A 496 -10.60 -22.12 70.81
CA MET A 496 -11.22 -20.98 71.50
C MET A 496 -10.20 -19.86 71.76
N ALA A 497 -9.00 -20.19 72.23
CA ALA A 497 -7.93 -19.21 72.39
C ALA A 497 -7.58 -18.53 71.05
N LEU A 498 -7.44 -19.28 69.95
CA LEU A 498 -7.24 -18.70 68.61
C LEU A 498 -8.37 -17.75 68.23
N LEU A 499 -9.63 -18.12 68.52
CA LEU A 499 -10.78 -17.25 68.27
C LEU A 499 -10.80 -15.98 69.14
N HIS A 500 -10.23 -16.01 70.34
CA HIS A 500 -10.22 -14.87 71.26
C HIS A 500 -9.11 -13.87 70.92
N TYR A 501 -7.96 -14.37 70.48
CA TYR A 501 -6.77 -13.56 70.17
C TYR A 501 -6.57 -13.27 68.67
N HIS A 502 -7.43 -13.80 67.79
CA HIS A 502 -7.32 -13.57 66.35
C HIS A 502 -7.23 -12.06 66.03
N PRO A 503 -6.28 -11.62 65.19
CA PRO A 503 -6.09 -10.21 64.85
C PRO A 503 -7.36 -9.53 64.33
N ASP A 504 -8.15 -10.21 63.49
CA ASP A 504 -9.43 -9.69 62.95
C ASP A 504 -10.50 -9.37 64.02
N LYS A 505 -10.36 -9.90 65.24
CA LYS A 505 -11.29 -9.62 66.35
C LYS A 505 -10.76 -8.59 67.34
N GLN A 506 -9.54 -8.10 67.13
CA GLN A 506 -8.96 -7.05 67.93
C GLN A 506 -9.24 -5.70 67.28
N ASN A 507 -9.58 -4.71 68.10
CA ASN A 507 -9.81 -3.36 67.62
C ASN A 507 -8.57 -2.49 67.92
N MET A 508 -7.90 -2.07 66.85
CA MET A 508 -6.69 -1.25 66.92
C MET A 508 -6.96 0.14 67.50
N GLU A 509 -8.13 0.74 67.22
CA GLU A 509 -8.50 2.08 67.70
C GLU A 509 -8.74 2.09 69.22
N THR A 510 -9.28 1.00 69.79
CA THR A 510 -9.61 0.92 71.22
C THR A 510 -8.48 0.38 72.08
N HIS A 511 -7.60 -0.46 71.55
CA HIS A 511 -6.56 -1.16 72.33
C HIS A 511 -5.12 -0.85 71.90
N GLY A 512 -4.95 -0.06 70.85
CA GLY A 512 -3.65 0.38 70.38
C GLY A 512 -2.89 -0.68 69.58
N LEU A 513 -1.84 -0.23 68.90
CA LEU A 513 -1.01 -1.05 68.03
C LEU A 513 -0.19 -2.10 68.80
N GLU A 514 0.24 -1.77 70.03
CA GLU A 514 0.98 -2.70 70.90
C GLU A 514 0.17 -3.97 71.21
N TRP A 515 -1.12 -3.82 71.54
CA TRP A 515 -2.01 -4.96 71.77
C TRP A 515 -2.25 -5.78 70.49
N MET A 516 -2.38 -5.12 69.34
CA MET A 516 -2.53 -5.82 68.05
C MET A 516 -1.33 -6.73 67.77
N VAL A 517 -0.11 -6.20 67.96
CA VAL A 517 1.14 -6.97 67.79
C VAL A 517 1.20 -8.11 68.80
N MET A 518 0.88 -7.86 70.07
CA MET A 518 0.84 -8.90 71.11
C MET A 518 -0.17 -10.03 70.78
N ALA A 519 -1.38 -9.68 70.35
CA ALA A 519 -2.40 -10.65 69.95
C ALA A 519 -1.99 -11.46 68.71
N GLU A 520 -1.31 -10.85 67.74
CA GLU A 520 -0.69 -11.55 66.61
C GLU A 520 0.37 -12.56 67.08
N GLU A 521 1.28 -12.18 67.98
CA GLU A 521 2.31 -13.08 68.52
C GLU A 521 1.71 -14.23 69.35
N ILE A 522 0.67 -13.95 70.15
CA ILE A 522 -0.11 -14.98 70.86
C ILE A 522 -0.73 -15.94 69.84
N THR A 523 -1.34 -15.42 68.79
CA THR A 523 -1.98 -16.23 67.74
C THR A 523 -0.97 -17.11 67.00
N LEU A 524 0.26 -16.62 66.74
CA LEU A 524 1.33 -17.41 66.14
C LEU A 524 1.70 -18.63 66.99
N LEU A 525 1.89 -18.45 68.30
CA LEU A 525 2.23 -19.54 69.23
C LEU A 525 1.07 -20.52 69.38
N LEU A 526 -0.17 -20.04 69.47
CA LEU A 526 -1.35 -20.89 69.52
C LEU A 526 -1.51 -21.71 68.22
N THR A 527 -1.22 -21.10 67.07
CA THR A 527 -1.31 -21.77 65.75
C THR A 527 -0.26 -22.86 65.63
N PHE A 528 0.95 -22.64 66.13
CA PHE A 528 2.00 -23.66 66.20
C PHE A 528 1.51 -24.91 66.92
N HIS A 529 0.96 -24.76 68.13
CA HIS A 529 0.41 -25.89 68.90
C HIS A 529 -0.83 -26.51 68.26
N PHE A 530 -1.69 -25.70 67.63
CA PHE A 530 -2.89 -26.20 66.97
C PHE A 530 -2.58 -27.00 65.68
N SER A 531 -1.44 -26.75 65.03
CA SER A 531 -1.05 -27.43 63.78
C SER A 531 -0.91 -28.95 63.92
N VAL A 532 -0.56 -29.43 65.12
CA VAL A 532 -0.46 -30.86 65.46
C VAL A 532 -1.81 -31.59 65.34
N PHE A 533 -2.93 -30.86 65.39
CA PHE A 533 -4.28 -31.40 65.28
C PHE A 533 -4.91 -31.25 63.89
N LYS A 534 -4.15 -30.73 62.91
CA LYS A 534 -4.57 -30.55 61.50
C LYS A 534 -4.19 -31.73 60.60
N THR A 535 -3.25 -32.58 61.03
CA THR A 535 -3.11 -33.98 60.57
C THR A 535 -4.19 -34.83 61.21
#